data_AF-A0A3N4NBU4-F1
#
_entry.id   AF-A0A3N4NBU4-F1
#
_cell.length_a   1.000
_cell.length_b   1.000
_cell.length_c   1.000
_cell.angle_alpha   90.00
_cell.angle_beta   90.00
_cell.angle_gamma   90.00
#
_symmetry.space_group_name_H-M   'P 1'
#
loop_
_entity.id
_entity.type
_entity.pdbx_description
1 polymer ?
#
loop_
_entity_poly.entity_id
_entity_poly.type
_entity_poly.pdbx_seq_one_letter_code
_entity_poly.pdbx_strand_id
1 'polypeptide(L)'
;SEPFKLKILAELTTGKHTKSELCKLYSIAPTTVNEWIKKYNRKDLMNTRVKVETKDEISRIKTLQKEIEQLKKLLLKKDLDAMVLDSYLEVAAEDLGYKSVTELKKKLSIKP
;
A
#
# COMPACT_ATOMS: atom_id res chain seq x y z
N SER A 1 -21.68 33.67 21.66
CA SER A 1 -20.60 34.60 22.06
C SER A 1 -19.25 34.07 21.62
N GLU A 2 -18.39 34.90 21.02
CA GLU A 2 -16.99 34.56 20.69
C GLU A 2 -16.10 34.19 21.89
N PRO A 3 -16.19 34.85 23.06
CA PRO A 3 -15.37 34.46 24.22
C PRO A 3 -15.65 33.03 24.70
N PHE A 4 -16.88 32.54 24.52
CA PHE A 4 -17.24 31.16 24.85
C PHE A 4 -16.53 30.14 23.94
N LYS A 5 -16.40 30.44 22.64
CA LYS A 5 -15.69 29.58 21.68
C LYS A 5 -14.20 29.47 22.02
N LEU A 6 -13.58 30.61 22.33
CA LEU A 6 -12.17 30.66 22.71
C LEU A 6 -11.90 29.94 24.02
N LYS A 7 -12.80 30.06 25.01
CA LYS A 7 -12.69 29.32 26.28
C LYS A 7 -12.67 27.81 26.05
N ILE A 8 -13.59 27.28 25.25
CA ILE A 8 -13.66 25.84 24.96
C ILE A 8 -12.41 25.36 24.21
N LEU A 9 -11.92 26.14 23.25
CA LEU A 9 -10.69 25.79 22.53
C LEU A 9 -9.46 25.83 23.46
N ALA A 10 -9.39 26.76 24.41
CA ALA A 10 -8.34 26.82 25.42
C ALA A 10 -8.38 25.63 26.38
N GLU A 11 -9.56 25.23 26.84
CA GLU A 11 -9.74 24.02 27.66
C GLU A 11 -9.34 22.75 26.91
N LEU A 12 -9.68 22.65 25.62
CA LEU A 12 -9.25 21.56 24.75
C LEU A 12 -7.73 21.55 24.54
N THR A 13 -7.09 22.74 24.46
CA THR A 13 -5.63 22.88 24.35
C THR A 13 -4.91 22.46 25.63
N THR A 14 -5.51 22.73 26.79
CA THR A 14 -4.92 22.40 28.09
C THR A 14 -4.96 20.89 28.36
N GLY A 15 -5.73 20.12 27.57
CA GLY A 15 -5.84 18.67 27.70
C GLY A 15 -6.58 18.19 28.96
N LYS A 16 -7.25 19.10 29.68
CA LYS A 16 -8.01 18.78 30.90
C LYS A 16 -9.24 17.92 30.63
N HIS A 17 -9.83 18.08 29.45
CA HIS A 17 -11.02 17.34 29.03
C HIS A 17 -10.89 16.92 27.57
N THR A 18 -11.38 15.72 27.25
CA THR A 18 -11.45 15.28 25.85
C THR A 18 -12.55 16.05 25.11
N LYS A 19 -12.44 16.11 23.78
CA LYS A 19 -13.47 16.74 22.95
C LYS A 19 -14.87 16.19 23.23
N SER A 20 -14.98 14.88 23.47
CA SER A 20 -16.26 14.22 23.78
C SER A 20 -16.83 14.67 25.13
N GLU A 21 -15.97 14.80 26.15
CA GLU A 21 -16.36 15.30 27.47
C GLU A 21 -16.84 16.76 27.41
N LEU A 22 -16.12 17.63 26.71
CA LEU A 22 -16.52 19.04 26.54
C LEU A 22 -17.86 19.16 25.79
N CYS A 23 -18.07 18.34 24.76
CA CYS A 23 -19.34 18.27 24.05
C CYS A 23 -20.50 17.85 24.96
N LYS A 24 -20.28 16.91 25.89
CA LYS A 24 -21.30 16.49 26.87
C LYS A 24 -21.53 17.54 27.95
N LEU A 25 -20.46 18.14 28.47
CA LEU A 25 -20.51 19.12 29.56
C LEU A 25 -21.22 20.40 29.16
N TYR A 26 -20.98 20.87 27.94
CA TYR A 26 -21.55 22.11 27.43
C TYR A 26 -22.73 21.89 26.47
N SER A 27 -23.17 20.63 26.29
CA SER A 27 -24.24 20.25 25.36
C SER A 27 -24.03 20.77 23.94
N ILE A 28 -22.80 20.62 23.43
CA ILE A 28 -22.38 21.10 22.10
C ILE A 28 -22.16 19.91 21.18
N ALA A 29 -22.66 20.01 19.94
CA ALA A 29 -22.40 19.00 18.93
C ALA A 29 -20.89 18.90 18.60
N PRO A 30 -20.32 17.69 18.48
CA PRO A 30 -18.92 17.50 18.08
C PRO A 30 -18.55 18.14 16.73
N THR A 31 -19.54 18.33 15.85
CA THR A 31 -19.42 19.03 14.56
C THR A 31 -19.13 20.51 14.76
N THR A 32 -19.83 21.18 15.67
CA THR A 32 -19.64 22.60 15.97
C THR A 32 -18.24 22.90 16.50
N VAL A 33 -17.68 22.03 17.33
CA VAL A 33 -16.29 22.18 17.80
C VAL A 33 -15.30 22.01 16.64
N ASN A 34 -15.54 21.11 15.69
CA ASN A 34 -14.70 20.99 14.48
C ASN A 34 -14.77 22.24 13.60
N GLU A 35 -15.95 22.85 13.46
CA GLU A 35 -16.12 24.09 12.71
C GLU A 35 -15.34 25.24 13.35
N TRP A 36 -15.31 25.34 14.68
CA TRP A 36 -14.51 26.35 15.38
C TRP A 36 -13.02 26.08 15.21
N ILE A 37 -12.58 24.83 15.36
CA ILE A 37 -11.20 24.43 15.12
C ILE A 37 -10.74 24.85 13.71
N LYS A 38 -11.58 24.64 12.69
CA LYS A 38 -11.32 25.10 11.31
C LYS A 38 -11.33 26.62 11.20
N LYS A 39 -12.32 27.31 11.77
CA LYS A 39 -12.47 28.77 11.73
C LYS A 39 -11.27 29.50 12.34
N TYR A 40 -10.73 28.97 13.44
CA TYR A 40 -9.58 29.55 14.14
C TYR A 40 -8.24 28.93 13.69
N ASN A 41 -8.22 28.13 12.63
CA ASN A 41 -7.04 27.46 12.07
C ASN A 41 -6.22 26.66 13.11
N ARG A 42 -6.87 26.10 14.13
CA ARG A 42 -6.25 25.33 15.22
C ARG A 42 -6.05 23.87 14.84
N LYS A 43 -5.30 23.63 13.76
CA LYS A 43 -5.03 22.28 13.22
C LYS A 43 -4.38 21.34 14.25
N ASP A 44 -3.73 21.90 15.27
CA ASP A 44 -3.18 21.20 16.43
C ASP A 44 -4.24 20.48 17.27
N LEU A 45 -5.48 20.98 17.30
CA LEU A 45 -6.61 20.39 18.03
C LEU A 45 -7.44 19.41 17.19
N MET A 46 -7.09 19.22 15.91
CA MET A 46 -7.74 18.21 15.09
C MET A 46 -7.29 16.82 15.55
N ASN A 47 -8.25 15.89 15.61
CA ASN A 47 -7.95 14.48 15.87
C ASN A 47 -7.02 13.94 14.78
N THR A 48 -5.72 14.01 15.01
CA THR A 48 -4.73 13.35 14.17
C THR A 48 -4.87 11.87 14.45
N ARG A 49 -5.44 11.12 13.50
CA ARG A 49 -5.37 9.66 13.54
C ARG A 49 -3.90 9.28 13.41
N VAL A 50 -3.21 9.13 14.54
CA VAL A 50 -1.91 8.49 14.58
C VAL A 50 -2.19 7.01 14.38
N LYS A 51 -2.03 6.53 13.14
CA LYS A 51 -1.97 5.10 12.88
C LYS A 51 -0.69 4.62 13.56
N VAL A 52 -0.84 3.97 14.72
CA VAL A 52 0.29 3.39 15.44
C VAL A 52 0.68 2.13 14.68
N GLU A 53 1.38 2.32 13.55
CA GLU A 53 2.08 1.23 12.88
C GLU A 53 3.22 0.85 13.83
N THR A 54 3.10 -0.31 14.47
CA THR A 54 4.18 -0.83 15.30
C THR A 54 5.45 -0.92 14.43
N LYS A 55 6.63 -0.64 14.99
CA LYS A 55 7.91 -0.68 14.23
C LYS A 55 8.09 -2.02 13.47
N ASP A 56 7.49 -3.07 13.99
CA ASP A 56 7.47 -4.41 13.42
C ASP A 56 6.64 -4.50 12.12
N GLU A 57 5.49 -3.81 12.06
CA GLU A 57 4.65 -3.76 10.85
C GLU A 57 5.37 -3.04 9.69
N ILE A 58 6.05 -1.93 9.97
CA ILE A 58 6.82 -1.20 8.96
C ILE A 58 7.97 -2.07 8.43
N SER A 59 8.64 -2.79 9.34
CA SER A 59 9.73 -3.71 9.00
C SER A 59 9.20 -4.86 8.13
N ARG A 60 8.05 -5.43 8.49
CA ARG A 60 7.38 -6.49 7.72
C ARG A 60 6.93 -6.04 6.34
N ILE A 61 6.40 -4.82 6.21
CA ILE A 61 6.05 -4.25 4.91
C ILE A 61 7.29 -4.12 4.02
N LYS A 62 8.42 -3.65 4.58
CA LYS A 62 9.67 -3.53 3.82
C LYS A 62 10.23 -4.89 3.40
N THR A 63 10.20 -5.90 4.27
CA THR A 63 10.65 -7.25 3.91
C THR A 63 9.78 -7.84 2.80
N LEU A 64 8.46 -7.69 2.91
CA LEU A 64 7.52 -8.18 1.89
C LEU A 64 7.71 -7.45 0.55
N GLN A 65 7.95 -6.13 0.56
CA GLN A 65 8.24 -5.38 -0.67
C GLN A 65 9.52 -5.87 -1.35
N LYS A 66 10.58 -6.14 -0.57
CA LYS A 66 11.84 -6.68 -1.09
C LYS A 66 11.67 -8.07 -1.69
N GLU A 67 10.89 -8.92 -1.03
CA GLU A 67 10.58 -10.27 -1.52
C GLU A 67 9.79 -10.21 -2.83
N ILE A 68 8.77 -9.34 -2.92
CA ILE A 68 8.01 -9.11 -4.17
C ILE A 68 8.94 -8.67 -5.31
N GLU A 69 9.89 -7.76 -5.04
CA GLU A 69 10.83 -7.30 -6.05
C GLU A 69 11.75 -8.44 -6.52
N GLN A 70 12.25 -9.26 -5.59
CA GLN A 70 13.09 -10.42 -5.90
C GLN A 70 12.33 -11.46 -6.73
N LEU A 71 11.10 -11.79 -6.35
CA LEU A 71 10.26 -12.74 -7.09
C LEU A 71 9.95 -12.26 -8.51
N LYS A 72 9.65 -10.96 -8.68
CA LYS A 72 9.44 -10.38 -10.02
C LYS A 72 10.68 -10.50 -10.90
N LYS A 73 11.87 -10.22 -10.36
CA LYS A 73 13.14 -10.38 -11.11
C LYS A 73 13.39 -11.83 -11.50
N LEU A 74 13.14 -12.78 -10.59
CA LEU A 74 13.30 -14.21 -10.88
C LEU A 74 12.31 -14.68 -11.95
N LEU A 75 11.07 -14.20 -11.93
CA LEU A 75 10.07 -14.51 -12.94
C LEU A 75 10.51 -14.02 -14.32
N LEU A 76 10.91 -12.75 -14.43
CA LEU A 76 11.41 -12.18 -15.69
C LEU A 76 12.62 -12.94 -16.24
N LYS A 77 13.54 -13.36 -15.37
CA LYS A 77 14.68 -14.17 -15.77
C LYS A 77 14.23 -15.53 -16.34
N LYS A 78 13.28 -16.18 -15.67
CA LYS A 78 12.74 -17.46 -16.12
C LYS A 78 12.03 -17.36 -17.47
N ASP A 79 11.28 -16.29 -17.69
CA ASP A 79 10.60 -16.04 -18.97
C ASP A 79 11.62 -15.80 -20.09
N LEU A 80 12.69 -15.06 -19.81
CA LEU A 80 13.77 -14.85 -20.78
C LEU A 80 14.52 -16.15 -21.10
N ASP A 81 14.86 -16.94 -20.07
CA ASP A 81 15.51 -18.24 -20.25
C ASP A 81 14.62 -19.18 -21.09
N ALA A 82 13.30 -19.16 -20.90
CA ALA A 82 12.35 -19.92 -21.71
C ALA A 82 12.33 -19.47 -23.18
N MET A 83 12.28 -18.15 -23.44
CA MET A 83 12.33 -17.60 -24.80
C MET A 83 13.63 -17.98 -25.52
N VAL A 84 14.75 -17.96 -24.81
CA VAL A 84 16.06 -18.36 -25.34
C VAL A 84 16.09 -19.86 -25.64
N LEU A 85 15.53 -20.70 -24.77
CA LEU A 85 15.42 -22.14 -25.04
C LEU A 85 14.51 -22.44 -26.24
N ASP A 86 13.41 -21.72 -26.39
CA ASP A 86 12.51 -21.87 -27.53
C ASP A 86 13.22 -21.46 -28.84
N SER A 87 13.99 -20.37 -28.85
CA SER A 87 14.76 -19.97 -30.03
C SER A 87 15.88 -20.95 -30.38
N TYR A 88 16.59 -21.50 -29.39
CA TYR A 88 17.56 -22.57 -29.62
C TYR A 88 16.90 -23.81 -30.22
N LEU A 89 15.68 -24.14 -29.78
CA LEU A 89 14.92 -25.26 -30.29
C LEU A 89 14.44 -25.03 -31.73
N GLU A 90 14.09 -23.80 -32.09
CA GLU A 90 13.78 -23.41 -33.47
C GLU A 90 14.98 -23.63 -34.40
N VAL A 91 16.14 -23.08 -34.05
CA VAL A 91 17.37 -23.26 -34.83
C VAL A 91 17.74 -24.74 -34.94
N ALA A 92 17.68 -25.50 -33.85
CA ALA A 92 17.95 -26.93 -33.88
C ALA A 92 16.95 -27.71 -34.75
N ALA A 93 15.67 -27.30 -34.78
CA ALA A 93 14.67 -27.90 -35.65
C ALA A 93 14.98 -27.62 -37.12
N GLU A 94 15.38 -26.39 -37.47
CA GLU A 94 15.81 -26.02 -38.82
C GLU A 94 17.06 -26.80 -39.27
N ASP A 95 18.09 -26.90 -38.42
CA ASP A 95 19.32 -27.66 -38.70
C ASP A 95 19.05 -29.15 -38.94
N LEU A 96 18.05 -29.71 -38.24
CA LEU A 96 17.60 -31.10 -38.42
C LEU A 96 16.65 -31.28 -39.62
N GLY A 97 16.35 -30.21 -40.36
CA GLY A 97 15.52 -30.23 -41.56
C GLY A 97 14.00 -30.22 -41.31
N TYR A 98 13.56 -29.83 -40.11
CA TYR A 98 12.15 -29.67 -39.77
C TYR A 98 11.66 -28.25 -40.08
N LYS A 99 10.40 -28.13 -40.50
CA LYS A 99 9.81 -26.81 -40.82
C LYS A 99 9.33 -26.05 -39.58
N SER A 100 9.15 -26.75 -38.45
CA SER A 100 8.81 -26.12 -37.18
C SER A 100 9.16 -26.99 -35.99
N VAL A 101 9.31 -26.35 -34.83
CA VAL A 101 9.46 -26.99 -33.52
C VAL A 101 8.31 -27.96 -33.21
N THR A 102 7.10 -27.68 -33.69
CA THR A 102 5.93 -28.53 -33.45
C THR A 102 6.03 -29.88 -34.16
N GLU A 103 6.63 -29.93 -35.34
CA GLU A 103 6.87 -31.17 -36.09
C GLU A 103 7.93 -32.02 -35.40
N LEU A 104 9.02 -31.38 -34.93
CA LEU A 104 10.06 -32.02 -34.13
C LEU A 104 9.46 -32.65 -32.85
N LYS A 105 8.68 -31.88 -32.08
CA LYS A 105 8.03 -32.35 -30.84
C LYS A 105 7.09 -33.53 -31.09
N LYS A 106 6.31 -33.51 -32.19
CA LYS A 106 5.41 -34.61 -32.58
C LYS A 106 6.18 -35.89 -32.92
N LYS A 107 7.29 -35.78 -33.67
CA LYS A 107 8.13 -36.96 -33.98
C LYS A 107 8.80 -37.55 -32.75
N LEU A 108 9.24 -36.71 -31.82
CA LEU A 108 9.88 -37.15 -30.58
C LEU A 108 8.90 -37.77 -29.57
N SER A 109 7.59 -37.76 -29.83
CA SER A 109 6.55 -38.28 -28.93
C SER A 109 6.61 -37.72 -27.51
N ILE A 110 7.17 -36.52 -27.34
CA ILE A 110 7.26 -35.86 -26.04
C ILE A 110 5.89 -35.25 -25.75
N LYS A 111 5.12 -35.89 -24.85
CA LYS A 111 3.88 -35.31 -24.32
C LYS A 111 4.22 -34.09 -23.43
N PRO A 112 3.36 -33.06 -23.43
CA PRO A 112 3.52 -31.89 -22.56
C PRO A 112 3.47 -32.27 -21.08
#